data_AF-A0A7C6DQN7-F1
#
_entry.id   AF-A0A7C6DQN7-F1
#
_cell.length_a   1.000
_cell.length_b   1.000
_cell.length_c   1.000
_cell.angle_alpha   90.00
_cell.angle_beta   90.00
_cell.angle_gamma   90.00
#
_symmetry.space_group_name_H-M   'P 1'
#
loop_
_entity.id
_entity.type
_entity.pdbx_description
1 polymer ?
#
loop_
_entity_poly.entity_id
_entity_poly.type
_entity_poly.pdbx_seq_one_letter_code
_entity_poly.pdbx_strand_id
1 'polypeptide(L)'
;MFCKGTRQLLEEVADLSPKITVNIHDFVTEEEAAKAASIDRIPAFTLKGKAKGAVRYFGIPSGYEFSSLIEDLVDVSTGKTDLSQQTLDALAGLKEAVHIQVFVTPT
;
A
#
# COMPACT_ATOMS: atom_id res chain seq x y z
N MET A 1 6.18 -11.44 -14.41
CA MET A 1 6.66 -12.59 -13.61
C MET A 1 6.11 -12.59 -12.18
N PHE A 2 6.06 -11.45 -11.48
CA PHE A 2 5.69 -11.41 -10.06
C PHE A 2 4.20 -11.28 -9.72
N CYS A 3 3.29 -10.99 -10.68
CA CYS A 3 1.86 -10.79 -10.37
C CYS A 3 1.20 -11.97 -9.63
N LYS A 4 1.54 -13.20 -10.01
CA LYS A 4 1.03 -14.41 -9.33
C LYS A 4 1.51 -14.48 -7.87
N GLY A 5 2.79 -14.22 -7.64
CA GLY A 5 3.38 -14.23 -6.29
C GLY A 5 2.82 -13.11 -5.41
N THR A 6 2.70 -11.89 -5.94
CA THR A 6 2.08 -10.77 -5.22
C THR A 6 0.64 -11.08 -4.84
N ARG A 7 -0.15 -11.61 -5.78
CA ARG A 7 -1.53 -12.00 -5.51
C ARG A 7 -1.63 -13.06 -4.42
N GLN A 8 -0.86 -14.14 -4.53
CA GLN A 8 -0.86 -15.22 -3.54
C GLN A 8 -0.51 -14.70 -2.14
N LEU A 9 0.56 -13.89 -2.02
CA LEU A 9 0.96 -13.30 -0.74
C LEU A 9 -0.17 -12.46 -0.12
N LEU A 10 -0.84 -11.63 -0.93
CA LEU A 10 -1.94 -10.78 -0.44
C LEU A 10 -3.17 -11.60 -0.04
N GLU A 11 -3.53 -12.63 -0.80
CA GLU A 11 -4.63 -13.55 -0.47
C GLU A 11 -4.33 -14.31 0.84
N GLU A 12 -3.11 -14.84 1.00
CA GLU A 12 -2.68 -15.51 2.24
C GLU A 12 -2.73 -14.57 3.46
N VAL A 13 -2.33 -13.31 3.32
CA VAL A 13 -2.44 -12.31 4.39
C VAL A 13 -3.91 -12.00 4.71
N ALA A 14 -4.78 -11.92 3.70
CA ALA A 14 -6.20 -11.65 3.90
C ALA A 14 -6.90 -12.79 4.65
N ASP A 15 -6.51 -14.04 4.38
CA ASP A 15 -7.06 -15.22 5.06
C ASP A 15 -6.75 -15.25 6.57
N LEU A 16 -5.73 -14.52 7.03
CA LEU A 16 -5.39 -14.42 8.45
C LEU A 16 -6.33 -13.53 9.27
N SER A 17 -7.18 -12.71 8.63
CA SER A 17 -8.03 -11.78 9.36
C SER A 17 -9.27 -11.36 8.56
N PRO A 18 -10.49 -11.45 9.15
CA PRO A 18 -11.72 -11.00 8.50
C PRO A 18 -11.79 -9.48 8.30
N LYS A 19 -10.81 -8.73 8.81
CA LYS A 19 -10.71 -7.27 8.62
C LYS A 19 -10.02 -6.89 7.32
N ILE A 20 -9.41 -7.84 6.63
CA ILE A 20 -8.64 -7.62 5.41
C ILE A 20 -9.45 -8.17 4.24
N THR A 21 -9.54 -7.40 3.16
CA THR A 21 -10.21 -7.82 1.92
C THR A 21 -9.32 -7.42 0.76
N VAL A 22 -9.09 -8.36 -0.15
CA VAL A 22 -8.27 -8.15 -1.35
C VAL A 22 -9.19 -8.13 -2.57
N ASN A 23 -9.20 -7.00 -3.26
CA ASN A 23 -9.90 -6.84 -4.53
C ASN A 23 -8.89 -6.94 -5.67
N ILE A 24 -9.05 -7.96 -6.52
CA ILE A 24 -8.16 -8.21 -7.65
C ILE A 24 -8.74 -7.56 -8.90
N HIS A 25 -7.93 -6.76 -9.58
CA HIS A 25 -8.27 -6.11 -10.84
C HIS A 25 -7.28 -6.54 -11.92
N ASP A 26 -7.77 -6.74 -13.14
CA ASP A 26 -6.93 -6.99 -14.30
C ASP A 26 -6.46 -5.67 -14.91
N PHE A 27 -5.14 -5.47 -14.96
CA PHE A 27 -4.54 -4.21 -15.38
C PHE A 27 -4.80 -3.85 -16.85
N VAL A 28 -5.02 -4.85 -17.72
CA VAL A 28 -5.19 -4.63 -19.16
C VAL A 28 -6.64 -4.33 -19.50
N THR A 29 -7.57 -5.05 -18.86
CA THR A 29 -9.01 -4.96 -19.14
C THR A 29 -9.74 -3.93 -18.28
N GLU A 30 -9.17 -3.55 -17.13
CA GLU A 30 -9.75 -2.58 -16.19
C GLU A 30 -8.91 -1.29 -16.09
N GLU A 31 -8.57 -0.70 -17.24
CA GLU A 31 -7.69 0.49 -17.34
C GLU A 31 -8.16 1.67 -16.46
N GLU A 32 -9.48 1.90 -16.38
CA GLU A 32 -10.05 2.98 -15.57
C GLU A 32 -9.86 2.76 -14.07
N ALA A 33 -9.88 1.50 -13.60
CA ALA A 33 -9.59 1.18 -12.21
C ALA A 33 -8.10 1.45 -11.88
N ALA A 34 -7.19 1.11 -12.81
CA ALA A 34 -5.76 1.39 -12.67
C ALA A 34 -5.48 2.90 -12.66
N LYS A 35 -6.06 3.67 -13.58
CA LYS A 35 -5.94 5.14 -13.63
C LYS A 35 -6.46 5.80 -12.35
N ALA A 36 -7.63 5.39 -11.87
CA ALA A 36 -8.21 5.93 -10.64
C ALA A 36 -7.33 5.66 -9.41
N ALA A 37 -6.58 4.55 -9.42
CA ALA A 37 -5.61 4.21 -8.37
C ALA A 37 -4.21 4.82 -8.59
N SER A 38 -3.99 5.57 -9.68
CA SER A 38 -2.67 6.07 -10.10
C SER A 38 -1.63 4.95 -10.25
N ILE A 39 -2.05 3.81 -10.81
CA ILE A 39 -1.20 2.67 -11.13
C ILE A 39 -0.87 2.72 -12.62
N ASP A 40 0.42 2.86 -12.93
CA ASP A 40 0.95 2.91 -14.31
C ASP A 40 1.80 1.68 -14.68
N ARG A 41 2.09 0.81 -13.71
CA ARG A 41 2.97 -0.36 -13.85
C ARG A 41 2.55 -1.50 -12.92
N ILE A 42 2.92 -2.73 -13.27
CA ILE A 42 2.56 -3.94 -12.53
C ILE A 42 3.77 -4.83 -12.21
N PRO A 43 3.71 -5.66 -11.15
CA PRO A 43 2.62 -5.78 -10.18
C PRO A 43 2.52 -4.55 -9.28
N ALA A 44 1.30 -4.18 -8.91
CA ALA A 44 1.04 -3.09 -7.98
C ALA A 44 -0.23 -3.34 -7.19
N PHE A 45 -0.30 -2.77 -6.00
CA PHE A 45 -1.51 -2.76 -5.17
C PHE A 45 -1.53 -1.51 -4.29
N THR A 46 -2.72 -1.15 -3.82
CA THR A 46 -2.92 -0.02 -2.92
C THR A 46 -3.51 -0.47 -1.61
N LEU A 47 -3.11 0.15 -0.51
CA LEU A 47 -3.77 -0.04 0.78
C LEU A 47 -4.81 1.05 1.00
N LYS A 48 -5.99 0.67 1.47
CA LYS A 48 -7.11 1.57 1.77
C LYS A 48 -7.70 1.22 3.13
N GLY A 49 -8.05 2.25 3.90
CA GLY A 49 -8.58 2.10 5.25
C GLY A 49 -9.05 3.43 5.82
N LYS A 50 -8.80 3.66 7.12
CA LYS A 50 -9.15 4.91 7.81
C LYS A 50 -8.12 6.02 7.59
N ALA A 51 -6.87 5.67 7.24
CA ALA A 51 -5.84 6.65 6.95
C ALA A 51 -6.22 7.53 5.74
N LYS A 52 -5.80 8.79 5.79
CA LYS A 52 -5.92 9.73 4.67
C LYS A 52 -4.72 9.54 3.73
N GLY A 53 -4.94 9.66 2.43
CA GLY A 53 -3.90 9.51 1.42
C GLY A 53 -3.94 8.16 0.71
N ALA A 54 -2.90 7.86 -0.06
CA ALA A 54 -2.79 6.64 -0.84
C ALA A 54 -1.41 6.01 -0.63
N VAL A 55 -1.38 4.80 -0.06
CA VAL A 55 -0.18 3.95 -0.02
C VAL A 55 -0.23 3.00 -1.20
N ARG A 56 0.84 2.99 -2.00
CA ARG A 56 0.95 2.16 -3.21
C ARG A 56 2.25 1.38 -3.16
N TYR A 57 2.14 0.10 -3.45
CA TYR A 57 3.28 -0.79 -3.61
C TYR A 57 3.43 -1.10 -5.11
N PHE A 58 4.66 -1.06 -5.58
CA PHE A 58 5.04 -1.47 -6.93
C PHE A 58 6.09 -2.58 -6.83
N GLY A 59 5.67 -3.83 -7.04
CA GLY A 59 6.46 -5.01 -6.74
C GLY A 59 5.79 -5.94 -5.72
N ILE A 60 6.51 -6.99 -5.34
CA ILE A 60 6.13 -7.89 -4.24
C ILE A 60 6.87 -7.47 -2.95
N PRO A 61 6.18 -7.20 -1.83
CA PRO A 61 6.81 -6.84 -0.56
C PRO A 61 7.26 -8.11 0.19
N SER A 62 8.22 -8.83 -0.38
CA SER A 62 8.79 -10.05 0.21
C SER A 62 10.10 -9.76 0.97
N GLY A 63 10.54 -10.71 1.79
CA GLY A 63 11.77 -10.56 2.57
C GLY A 63 11.59 -9.54 3.69
N TYR A 64 12.57 -8.66 3.89
CA TYR A 64 12.47 -7.60 4.92
C TYR A 64 11.30 -6.63 4.68
N GLU A 65 10.86 -6.44 3.45
CA GLU A 65 9.72 -5.54 3.15
C GLU A 65 8.36 -6.12 3.53
N PHE A 66 8.30 -7.40 3.93
CA PHE A 66 7.07 -7.96 4.43
C PHE A 66 6.64 -7.33 5.77
N SER A 67 7.59 -6.97 6.65
CA SER A 67 7.23 -6.26 7.89
C SER A 67 6.66 -4.87 7.61
N SER A 68 7.20 -4.16 6.62
CA SER A 68 6.67 -2.87 6.15
C SER A 68 5.20 -2.99 5.74
N LEU A 69 4.85 -4.05 5.00
CA LEU A 69 3.45 -4.32 4.61
C LEU A 69 2.54 -4.50 5.85
N ILE A 70 2.99 -5.24 6.86
CA ILE A 70 2.20 -5.49 8.07
C ILE A 70 1.98 -4.21 8.88
N GLU A 71 3.03 -3.41 9.06
CA GLU A 71 2.95 -2.12 9.74
C GLU A 71 2.00 -1.17 9.01
N ASP A 72 2.14 -1.06 7.68
CA ASP A 72 1.27 -0.23 6.86
C ASP A 72 -0.21 -0.68 6.93
N LEU A 73 -0.48 -1.98 6.96
CA LEU A 73 -1.85 -2.49 7.12
C LEU A 73 -2.46 -2.04 8.47
N VAL A 74 -1.67 -2.06 9.54
CA VAL A 74 -2.11 -1.59 10.87
C VAL A 74 -2.39 -0.08 10.83
N ASP A 75 -1.44 0.71 10.33
CA ASP A 75 -1.55 2.17 10.25
C ASP A 75 -2.73 2.61 9.37
N VAL A 76 -2.86 2.01 8.19
CA VAL A 76 -3.96 2.29 7.27
C VAL A 76 -5.31 1.89 7.86
N SER A 77 -5.39 0.76 8.57
CA SER A 77 -6.64 0.30 9.19
C SER A 77 -7.12 1.17 10.35
N THR A 78 -6.18 1.76 11.09
CA THR A 78 -6.47 2.58 12.28
C THR A 78 -6.53 4.07 11.98
N GLY A 79 -5.84 4.53 10.94
CA GLY A 79 -5.62 5.94 10.65
C GLY A 79 -4.71 6.63 11.65
N LYS A 80 -3.87 5.86 12.37
CA LYS A 80 -2.93 6.34 13.39
C LYS A 80 -1.52 5.91 13.00
N THR A 81 -0.54 6.66 13.48
CA THR A 81 0.89 6.37 13.34
C THR A 81 1.57 6.66 14.67
N ASP A 82 2.78 6.13 14.87
CA ASP A 82 3.60 6.36 16.07
C ASP A 82 4.51 7.59 15.94
N LEU A 83 4.18 8.50 15.00
CA LEU A 83 4.93 9.75 14.83
C LEU A 83 4.77 10.66 16.04
N SER A 84 5.86 11.36 16.39
CA SER A 84 5.81 12.35 17.47
C SER A 84 4.83 13.48 17.15
N GLN A 85 4.25 14.10 18.19
CA GLN A 85 3.37 15.26 17.99
C GLN A 85 4.06 16.39 17.23
N GLN A 86 5.35 16.63 17.50
CA GLN A 86 6.15 17.61 16.78
C GLN A 86 6.20 17.32 15.28
N THR A 87 6.33 16.05 14.89
CA THR A 87 6.32 15.62 13.49
C THR A 87 4.94 15.81 12.87
N LEU A 88 3.87 15.41 13.58
CA LEU A 88 2.49 15.58 13.10
C LEU A 88 2.13 17.05 12.88
N ASP A 89 2.55 17.94 13.79
CA ASP A 89 2.32 19.38 13.69
C ASP A 89 3.06 19.97 12.49
N ALA A 90 4.30 19.53 12.23
CA ALA A 90 5.06 19.94 11.05
C ALA A 90 4.40 19.45 9.75
N LEU A 91 3.92 18.20 9.71
CA LEU A 91 3.22 17.62 8.56
C LEU A 91 1.87 18.30 8.30
N ALA A 92 1.17 18.76 9.35
CA ALA A 92 -0.09 19.51 9.21
C ALA A 92 0.09 20.87 8.51
N GLY A 93 1.33 21.40 8.48
CA GLY A 93 1.68 22.63 7.77
C GLY A 93 1.88 22.47 6.25
N LEU A 94 1.85 21.24 5.73
CA LEU A 94 1.99 20.98 4.29
C LEU A 94 0.82 21.58 3.51
N LYS A 95 1.14 22.46 2.54
CA LYS A 95 0.15 23.18 1.72
C LYS A 95 -0.17 22.49 0.40
N GLU A 96 0.70 21.59 -0.03
CA GLU A 96 0.62 20.91 -1.32
C GLU A 96 0.65 19.40 -1.11
N ALA A 97 0.09 18.67 -2.07
CA ALA A 97 0.14 17.21 -2.05
C ALA A 97 1.59 16.75 -2.24
N VAL A 98 2.09 15.94 -1.30
CA VAL A 98 3.44 15.39 -1.36
C VAL A 98 3.37 13.96 -1.89
N HIS A 99 4.19 13.67 -2.91
CA HIS A 99 4.38 12.31 -3.43
C HIS A 99 5.77 11.81 -3.05
N ILE A 100 5.81 10.79 -2.18
CA ILE A 100 7.05 10.17 -1.70
C ILE A 100 7.22 8.82 -2.42
N GLN A 101 8.40 8.59 -2.96
CA GLN A 101 8.78 7.31 -3.56
C GLN A 101 9.98 6.74 -2.82
N VAL A 102 9.80 5.57 -2.23
CA VAL A 102 10.86 4.83 -1.54
C VAL A 102 11.25 3.65 -2.43
N PHE A 103 12.51 3.62 -2.86
CA PHE A 103 13.06 2.58 -3.72
C PHE A 103 13.86 1.60 -2.87
N VAL A 104 13.48 0.33 -2.94
CA VAL A 104 14.09 -0.75 -2.17
C VAL A 104 14.44 -1.92 -3.10
N THR A 105 15.38 -2.75 -2.67
CA THR A 105 15.71 -4.01 -3.33
C THR A 105 15.27 -5.17 -2.45
N PRO A 106 14.57 -6.19 -2.98
CA PRO A 106 14.35 -7.42 -2.25
C PRO A 106 15.71 -8.04 -1.91
N THR A 107 15.97 -8.31 -0.64
CA THR A 107 17.14 -9.05 -0.17
C THR A 107 16.95 -10.54 -0.27
#